data_AF-A0A1G3A336-F1
#
_entry.id   AF-A0A1G3A336-F1
#
_cell.length_a   1.000
_cell.length_b   1.000
_cell.length_c   1.000
_cell.angle_alpha   90.00
_cell.angle_beta   90.00
_cell.angle_gamma   90.00
#
_symmetry.space_group_name_H-M   'P 1'
#
loop_
_entity.id
_entity.type
_entity.pdbx_description
1 polymer ?
#
loop_
_entity_poly.entity_id
_entity_poly.type
_entity_poly.pdbx_seq_one_letter_code
_entity_poly.pdbx_strand_id
1 'polypeptide(L)'
;MEEQPPGKSAVNGSAPNIATGVAPREIEQSIKDLFSDDYETRAETVSTLGKHGEKAAELLVSTLLKRSHVSTMHMPITTALEVIGKNSINVLINALGRIKEIDSARDVYLVEALAETLWHICDRKAAGVLVEQVRKLESAVKTRKSGDQTFVELCTAAKTRIHLILSEMGIKEGVDDLLAMLGDGRKRVREGVVEALEKVGDKRALVPLARLYGIERNVSDLNARQIKNSAREIVRREAVSPADALFHDLGDQEKMVMEKFFPKARSNGNGHH
;
A
#
# COMPACT_ATOMS: atom_id res chain seq x y z
N MET A 1 84.13 -10.48 -14.95
CA MET A 1 82.88 -9.79 -14.61
C MET A 1 81.82 -10.43 -15.47
N GLU A 2 81.21 -11.52 -14.98
CA GLU A 2 80.00 -11.46 -14.12
C GLU A 2 78.82 -10.97 -14.99
N GLU A 3 77.73 -11.69 -15.21
CA GLU A 3 77.06 -12.71 -14.40
C GLU A 3 76.13 -13.55 -15.29
N GLN A 4 76.00 -14.84 -14.96
CA GLN A 4 74.86 -15.67 -15.32
C GLN A 4 73.60 -15.16 -14.58
N PRO A 5 72.39 -15.23 -15.15
CA PRO A 5 71.18 -15.17 -14.33
C PRO A 5 71.00 -16.52 -13.58
N PRO A 6 70.80 -16.52 -12.24
CA PRO A 6 70.51 -17.73 -11.51
C PRO A 6 69.05 -18.16 -11.72
N GLY A 7 68.85 -19.48 -11.69
CA GLY A 7 67.59 -20.12 -12.03
C GLY A 7 66.51 -20.12 -10.94
N LYS A 8 65.33 -20.55 -11.41
CA LYS A 8 64.21 -21.23 -10.74
C LYS A 8 64.11 -21.12 -9.21
N SER A 9 62.97 -20.60 -8.76
CA SER A 9 62.24 -21.26 -7.68
C SER A 9 60.74 -21.26 -7.97
N ALA A 10 60.19 -22.46 -8.09
CA ALA A 10 58.77 -22.71 -8.04
C ALA A 10 58.28 -22.42 -6.62
N VAL A 11 57.26 -21.57 -6.48
CA VAL A 11 56.41 -21.59 -5.29
C VAL A 11 54.98 -21.77 -5.77
N ASN A 12 54.53 -23.02 -5.70
CA ASN A 12 53.13 -23.35 -5.54
C ASN A 12 52.60 -22.58 -4.33
N GLY A 13 51.79 -21.57 -4.60
CA GLY A 13 51.00 -20.85 -3.60
C GLY A 13 49.55 -20.91 -4.02
N SER A 14 48.90 -22.06 -3.80
CA SER A 14 47.45 -22.19 -3.80
C SER A 14 46.86 -21.17 -2.84
N ALA A 15 46.34 -20.06 -3.35
CA ALA A 15 45.46 -19.20 -2.59
C ALA A 15 44.05 -19.82 -2.64
N PRO A 16 43.44 -20.17 -1.50
CA PRO A 16 42.08 -20.70 -1.49
C PRO A 16 41.12 -19.58 -1.90
N ASN A 17 40.44 -19.79 -3.01
CA ASN A 17 39.23 -19.07 -3.38
C ASN A 17 38.11 -19.48 -2.41
N ILE A 18 38.08 -18.89 -1.21
CA ILE A 18 37.06 -19.17 -0.18
C ILE A 18 36.49 -17.85 0.32
N ALA A 19 35.52 -17.28 -0.40
CA ALA A 19 34.64 -16.24 0.15
C ALA A 19 33.33 -15.98 -0.63
N THR A 20 32.96 -16.78 -1.63
CA THR A 20 31.81 -16.45 -2.50
C THR A 20 30.63 -17.42 -2.43
N GLY A 21 30.77 -18.57 -1.77
CA GLY A 21 29.73 -19.63 -1.72
C GLY A 21 28.99 -19.85 -0.40
N VAL A 22 29.40 -19.20 0.69
CA VAL A 22 28.84 -19.44 2.05
C VAL A 22 27.58 -18.60 2.29
N ALA A 23 27.60 -17.31 1.91
CA ALA A 23 26.50 -16.39 2.15
C ALA A 23 25.14 -16.82 1.54
N PRO A 24 25.06 -17.39 0.33
CA PRO A 24 23.77 -17.84 -0.22
C PRO A 24 23.16 -19.01 0.57
N ARG A 25 23.99 -19.98 1.02
CA ARG A 25 23.50 -21.15 1.75
C ARG A 25 23.01 -20.81 3.16
N GLU A 26 23.70 -19.89 3.82
CA GLU A 26 23.29 -19.38 5.14
C GLU A 26 21.96 -18.64 5.05
N ILE A 27 21.80 -17.72 4.08
CA ILE A 27 20.53 -17.02 3.82
C ILE A 27 19.41 -18.01 3.47
N GLU A 28 19.68 -19.01 2.62
CA GLU A 28 18.69 -20.04 2.27
C GLU A 28 18.25 -20.85 3.49
N GLN A 29 19.17 -21.16 4.40
CA GLN A 29 18.83 -21.87 5.63
C GLN A 29 18.01 -20.98 6.56
N SER A 30 18.41 -19.72 6.76
CA SER A 30 17.62 -18.75 7.50
C SER A 30 16.22 -18.58 6.90
N ILE A 31 16.05 -18.56 5.59
CA ILE A 31 14.71 -18.49 4.98
C ILE A 31 13.86 -19.72 5.32
N LYS A 32 14.45 -20.92 5.49
CA LYS A 32 13.71 -22.09 5.95
C LYS A 32 13.33 -21.96 7.43
N ASP A 33 14.27 -21.51 8.24
CA ASP A 33 14.11 -21.36 9.70
C ASP A 33 13.07 -20.27 10.06
N LEU A 34 12.81 -19.34 9.12
CA LEU A 34 11.72 -18.35 9.21
C LEU A 34 10.34 -19.00 9.34
N PHE A 35 10.19 -20.25 8.90
CA PHE A 35 8.97 -21.05 8.98
C PHE A 35 9.06 -22.17 10.03
N SER A 36 10.06 -22.13 10.92
CA SER A 36 10.14 -23.05 12.07
C SER A 36 8.93 -22.90 12.98
N ASP A 37 8.50 -23.98 13.63
CA ASP A 37 7.44 -23.93 14.66
C ASP A 37 7.92 -23.19 15.92
N ASP A 38 9.23 -23.19 16.17
CA ASP A 38 9.84 -22.51 17.30
C ASP A 38 9.90 -20.98 17.11
N TYR A 39 9.33 -20.24 18.06
CA TYR A 39 9.27 -18.78 18.01
C TYR A 39 10.65 -18.13 18.11
N GLU A 40 11.53 -18.64 18.98
CA GLU A 40 12.87 -18.08 19.20
C GLU A 40 13.71 -18.21 17.93
N THR A 41 13.67 -19.38 17.30
CA THR A 41 14.30 -19.65 15.99
C THR A 41 13.83 -18.65 14.93
N ARG A 42 12.52 -18.39 14.82
CA ARG A 42 11.99 -17.40 13.85
C ARG A 42 12.49 -15.99 14.14
N ALA A 43 12.50 -15.58 15.41
CA ALA A 43 12.91 -14.22 15.81
C ALA A 43 14.42 -13.98 15.57
N GLU A 44 15.27 -14.94 15.92
CA GLU A 44 16.71 -14.87 15.66
C GLU A 44 17.00 -14.85 14.16
N THR A 45 16.29 -15.68 13.41
CA THR A 45 16.38 -15.75 11.95
C THR A 45 16.10 -14.40 11.28
N VAL A 46 15.05 -13.69 11.69
CA VAL A 46 14.73 -12.36 11.15
C VAL A 46 15.89 -11.38 11.36
N SER A 47 16.52 -11.42 12.54
CA SER A 47 17.69 -10.59 12.85
C SER A 47 18.90 -10.95 12.00
N THR A 48 19.13 -12.25 11.75
CA THR A 48 20.20 -12.74 10.87
C THR A 48 19.98 -12.31 9.42
N LEU A 49 18.77 -12.45 8.89
CA LEU A 49 18.42 -11.96 7.56
C LEU A 49 18.62 -10.44 7.42
N GLY A 50 18.29 -9.67 8.46
CA GLY A 50 18.56 -8.24 8.54
C GLY A 50 20.04 -7.88 8.28
N LYS A 51 20.98 -8.65 8.85
CA LYS A 51 22.43 -8.45 8.66
C LYS A 51 22.90 -8.70 7.22
N HIS A 52 22.19 -9.53 6.47
CA HIS A 52 22.52 -9.83 5.07
C HIS A 52 21.94 -8.81 4.07
N GLY A 53 21.06 -7.91 4.51
CA GLY A 53 20.60 -6.76 3.73
C GLY A 53 19.94 -7.14 2.40
N GLU A 54 20.36 -6.47 1.32
CA GLU A 54 19.76 -6.61 -0.02
C GLU A 54 19.78 -8.05 -0.55
N LYS A 55 20.85 -8.81 -0.30
CA LYS A 55 20.94 -10.21 -0.73
C LYS A 55 19.86 -11.07 -0.07
N ALA A 56 19.61 -10.87 1.22
CA ALA A 56 18.50 -11.56 1.88
C ALA A 56 17.16 -11.11 1.31
N ALA A 57 16.98 -9.82 1.03
CA ALA A 57 15.76 -9.31 0.42
C ALA A 57 15.49 -9.95 -0.95
N GLU A 58 16.50 -10.09 -1.81
CA GLU A 58 16.38 -10.76 -3.11
C GLU A 58 15.89 -12.20 -2.97
N LEU A 59 16.49 -12.98 -2.06
CA LEU A 59 16.09 -14.38 -1.86
C LEU A 59 14.69 -14.49 -1.22
N LEU A 60 14.36 -13.63 -0.26
CA LEU A 60 13.04 -13.56 0.37
C LEU A 60 11.94 -13.24 -0.64
N VAL A 61 12.13 -12.19 -1.45
CA VAL A 61 11.21 -11.83 -2.53
C VAL A 61 11.13 -12.95 -3.56
N SER A 62 12.25 -13.58 -3.94
CA SER A 62 12.21 -14.72 -4.86
C SER A 62 11.41 -15.91 -4.31
N THR A 63 11.46 -16.12 -2.99
CA THR A 63 10.71 -17.17 -2.29
C THR A 63 9.22 -16.85 -2.29
N LEU A 64 8.86 -15.59 -2.02
CA LEU A 64 7.49 -15.09 -2.09
C LEU A 64 6.91 -15.26 -3.51
N LEU A 65 7.66 -14.89 -4.55
CA LEU A 65 7.24 -15.03 -5.95
C LEU A 65 7.06 -16.51 -6.37
N LYS A 66 7.99 -17.40 -5.95
CA LYS A 66 7.92 -18.84 -6.28
C LYS A 66 6.77 -19.56 -5.56
N ARG A 67 6.34 -19.05 -4.41
CA ARG A 67 5.37 -19.70 -3.54
C ARG A 67 4.21 -18.78 -3.15
N SER A 68 3.81 -17.90 -4.08
CA SER A 68 2.73 -16.92 -3.90
C SER A 68 1.36 -17.55 -3.58
N HIS A 69 1.21 -18.86 -3.76
CA HIS A 69 0.01 -19.60 -3.41
C HIS A 69 -0.12 -19.93 -1.92
N VAL A 70 0.95 -19.73 -1.12
CA VAL A 70 0.97 -20.07 0.31
C VAL A 70 0.91 -18.77 1.12
N SER A 71 -0.31 -18.28 1.37
CA SER A 71 -0.55 -17.01 2.06
C SER A 71 0.07 -16.94 3.46
N THR A 72 0.18 -18.07 4.16
CA THR A 72 0.80 -18.16 5.48
C THR A 72 2.28 -17.78 5.48
N MET A 73 2.95 -17.79 4.32
CA MET A 73 4.34 -17.39 4.21
C MET A 73 4.54 -15.89 3.96
N HIS A 74 3.48 -15.14 3.63
CA HIS A 74 3.61 -13.72 3.34
C HIS A 74 4.10 -12.98 4.58
N MET A 75 3.41 -13.14 5.72
CA MET A 75 3.69 -12.37 6.94
C MET A 75 5.13 -12.57 7.47
N PRO A 76 5.67 -13.81 7.60
CA PRO A 76 7.06 -13.97 8.02
C PRO A 76 8.06 -13.33 7.05
N ILE A 77 7.83 -13.47 5.74
CA ILE A 77 8.70 -12.89 4.71
C ILE A 77 8.64 -11.36 4.75
N THR A 78 7.45 -10.76 4.81
CA THR A 78 7.30 -9.29 4.84
C THR A 78 7.90 -8.71 6.10
N THR A 79 7.73 -9.36 7.26
CA THR A 79 8.37 -8.96 8.53
C THR A 79 9.89 -8.94 8.40
N ALA A 80 10.48 -9.96 7.77
CA ALA A 80 11.93 -9.98 7.54
C ALA A 80 12.37 -8.87 6.56
N LEU A 81 11.59 -8.59 5.52
CA LEU A 81 11.85 -7.50 4.57
C LEU A 81 11.74 -6.11 5.22
N GLU A 82 10.83 -5.93 6.17
CA GLU A 82 10.70 -4.72 6.99
C GLU A 82 11.92 -4.52 7.89
N VAL A 83 12.41 -5.58 8.53
CA VAL A 83 13.64 -5.54 9.37
C VAL A 83 14.88 -5.24 8.52
N ILE A 84 14.96 -5.78 7.31
CA ILE A 84 16.00 -5.41 6.33
C ILE A 84 15.89 -3.91 5.95
N GLY A 85 14.69 -3.35 5.98
CA GLY A 85 14.43 -1.93 5.82
C GLY A 85 14.82 -1.40 4.45
N LYS A 86 15.60 -0.31 4.41
CA LYS A 86 15.89 0.41 3.15
C LYS A 86 16.54 -0.44 2.06
N ASN A 87 17.26 -1.49 2.45
CA ASN A 87 17.93 -2.41 1.53
C ASN A 87 16.96 -3.32 0.78
N SER A 88 15.68 -3.42 1.18
CA SER A 88 14.67 -4.21 0.46
C SER A 88 13.85 -3.39 -0.55
N ILE A 89 13.90 -2.05 -0.50
CA ILE A 89 13.03 -1.17 -1.28
C ILE A 89 13.15 -1.39 -2.78
N ASN A 90 14.36 -1.34 -3.33
CA ASN A 90 14.57 -1.53 -4.77
C ASN A 90 14.15 -2.94 -5.21
N VAL A 91 14.42 -3.94 -4.37
CA VAL A 91 14.02 -5.33 -4.63
C VAL A 91 12.49 -5.44 -4.68
N LEU A 92 11.79 -4.83 -3.74
CA LEU A 92 10.32 -4.79 -3.67
C LEU A 92 9.70 -4.04 -4.86
N ILE A 93 10.25 -2.87 -5.22
CA ILE A 93 9.81 -2.08 -6.38
C ILE A 93 9.99 -2.90 -7.67
N ASN A 94 11.15 -3.54 -7.84
CA ASN A 94 11.43 -4.40 -8.98
C ASN A 94 10.48 -5.61 -9.02
N ALA A 95 10.15 -6.20 -7.87
CA ALA A 95 9.20 -7.31 -7.78
C ALA A 95 7.81 -6.92 -8.25
N LEU A 96 7.28 -5.79 -7.75
CA LEU A 96 5.99 -5.25 -8.21
C LEU A 96 6.01 -4.89 -9.70
N GLY A 97 7.12 -4.33 -10.20
CA GLY A 97 7.28 -4.00 -11.63
C GLY A 97 7.26 -5.24 -12.54
N ARG A 98 7.68 -6.40 -12.04
CA ARG A 98 7.65 -7.67 -12.78
C ARG A 98 6.26 -8.28 -12.89
N ILE A 99 5.30 -7.88 -12.05
CA ILE A 99 3.90 -8.29 -12.15
C ILE A 99 3.27 -7.51 -13.30
N LYS A 100 3.22 -8.12 -14.49
CA LYS A 100 2.73 -7.45 -15.71
C LYS A 100 1.22 -7.34 -15.74
N GLU A 101 0.55 -8.41 -15.30
CA GLU A 101 -0.90 -8.55 -15.28
C GLU A 101 -1.33 -9.17 -13.95
N ILE A 102 -2.55 -8.88 -13.52
CA ILE A 102 -3.17 -9.41 -12.30
C ILE A 102 -4.37 -10.21 -12.76
N ASP A 103 -4.29 -11.53 -12.79
CA ASP A 103 -5.34 -12.40 -13.34
C ASP A 103 -5.90 -13.42 -12.33
N SER A 104 -5.25 -13.52 -11.16
CA SER A 104 -5.59 -14.45 -10.11
C SER A 104 -5.64 -13.78 -8.73
N ALA A 105 -6.37 -14.39 -7.79
CA ALA A 105 -6.41 -13.91 -6.41
C ALA A 105 -5.02 -13.87 -5.75
N ARG A 106 -4.12 -14.76 -6.17
CA ARG A 106 -2.74 -14.84 -5.67
C ARG A 106 -1.95 -13.59 -6.05
N ASP A 107 -2.11 -13.09 -7.27
CA ASP A 107 -1.44 -11.87 -7.72
C ASP A 107 -1.92 -10.67 -6.89
N VAL A 108 -3.22 -10.61 -6.60
CA VAL A 108 -3.77 -9.54 -5.76
C VAL A 108 -3.17 -9.57 -4.35
N TYR A 109 -3.13 -10.74 -3.71
CA TYR A 109 -2.53 -10.89 -2.38
C TYR A 109 -1.02 -10.58 -2.37
N LEU A 110 -0.32 -10.95 -3.44
CA LEU A 110 1.10 -10.66 -3.59
C LEU A 110 1.35 -9.15 -3.74
N VAL A 111 0.57 -8.48 -4.59
CA VAL A 111 0.63 -7.03 -4.78
C VAL A 111 0.34 -6.29 -3.46
N GLU A 112 -0.71 -6.70 -2.75
CA GLU A 112 -1.08 -6.11 -1.45
C GLU A 112 0.04 -6.29 -0.42
N ALA A 113 0.57 -7.51 -0.26
CA ALA A 113 1.66 -7.78 0.70
C ALA A 113 2.93 -6.96 0.40
N LEU A 114 3.33 -6.87 -0.87
CA LEU A 114 4.49 -6.08 -1.29
C LEU A 114 4.25 -4.59 -1.10
N ALA A 115 3.04 -4.10 -1.35
CA ALA A 115 2.66 -2.70 -1.14
C ALA A 115 2.67 -2.31 0.35
N GLU A 116 2.13 -3.16 1.23
CA GLU A 116 2.16 -2.93 2.68
C GLU A 116 3.58 -2.95 3.23
N THR A 117 4.42 -3.87 2.74
CA THR A 117 5.84 -3.89 3.13
C THR A 117 6.53 -2.57 2.78
N LEU A 118 6.29 -2.04 1.57
CA LEU A 118 6.84 -0.76 1.14
C LEU A 118 6.33 0.43 1.97
N TRP A 119 5.05 0.37 2.39
CA TRP A 119 4.46 1.34 3.28
C TRP A 119 5.13 1.34 4.66
N HIS A 120 5.29 0.16 5.28
CA HIS A 120 5.96 0.02 6.59
C HIS A 120 7.41 0.53 6.57
N ILE A 121 8.12 0.34 5.46
CA ILE A 121 9.49 0.85 5.28
C ILE A 121 9.50 2.39 5.04
N CYS A 122 8.36 3.01 4.75
CA CYS A 122 8.15 4.46 4.59
C CYS A 122 8.92 5.13 3.43
N ASP A 123 9.01 4.52 2.23
CA ASP A 123 9.75 5.12 1.09
C ASP A 123 8.87 5.65 -0.05
N ARG A 124 8.88 6.98 -0.23
CA ARG A 124 8.16 7.69 -1.30
C ARG A 124 8.53 7.29 -2.73
N LYS A 125 9.70 6.69 -2.98
CA LYS A 125 10.10 6.16 -4.29
C LYS A 125 9.16 5.05 -4.77
N ALA A 126 8.47 4.36 -3.85
CA ALA A 126 7.47 3.36 -4.19
C ALA A 126 6.20 3.95 -4.85
N ALA A 127 5.95 5.25 -4.75
CA ALA A 127 4.71 5.88 -5.24
C ALA A 127 4.42 5.51 -6.71
N GLY A 128 5.42 5.63 -7.58
CA GLY A 128 5.26 5.35 -9.02
C GLY A 128 4.81 3.91 -9.29
N VAL A 129 5.46 2.93 -8.64
CA VAL A 129 5.10 1.52 -8.84
C VAL A 129 3.76 1.17 -8.21
N LEU A 130 3.40 1.77 -7.06
CA LEU A 130 2.11 1.56 -6.42
C LEU A 130 0.95 2.10 -7.26
N VAL A 131 1.11 3.30 -7.85
CA VAL A 131 0.13 3.86 -8.79
C VAL A 131 0.01 2.98 -10.04
N GLU A 132 1.10 2.40 -10.52
CA GLU A 132 1.07 1.42 -11.60
C GLU A 132 0.26 0.16 -11.21
N GLN A 133 0.42 -0.35 -9.99
CA GLN A 133 -0.36 -1.51 -9.52
C GLN A 133 -1.87 -1.18 -9.41
N VAL A 134 -2.23 0.02 -8.97
CA VAL A 134 -3.64 0.49 -8.99
C VAL A 134 -4.23 0.40 -10.40
N ARG A 135 -3.48 0.86 -11.41
CA ARG A 135 -3.92 0.77 -12.82
C ARG A 135 -4.06 -0.67 -13.30
N LYS A 136 -3.16 -1.56 -12.89
CA LYS A 136 -3.23 -3.00 -13.22
C LYS A 136 -4.44 -3.67 -12.57
N LEU A 137 -4.74 -3.36 -11.31
CA LEU A 137 -5.94 -3.85 -10.61
C LEU A 137 -7.22 -3.37 -11.31
N GLU A 138 -7.27 -2.10 -11.73
CA GLU A 138 -8.38 -1.55 -12.50
C GLU A 138 -8.55 -2.26 -13.85
N SER A 139 -7.44 -2.52 -14.56
CA SER A 139 -7.47 -3.26 -15.81
C SER A 139 -7.96 -4.70 -15.61
N ALA A 140 -7.53 -5.36 -14.54
CA ALA A 140 -7.93 -6.72 -14.19
C ALA A 140 -9.45 -6.83 -13.95
N VAL A 141 -10.05 -5.81 -13.31
CA VAL A 141 -11.50 -5.75 -13.11
C VAL A 141 -12.23 -5.55 -14.44
N LYS A 142 -11.73 -4.68 -15.33
CA LYS A 142 -12.37 -4.39 -16.62
C LYS A 142 -12.37 -5.56 -17.60
N THR A 143 -11.32 -6.38 -17.61
CA THR A 143 -11.19 -7.51 -18.53
C THR A 143 -11.90 -8.77 -18.04
N ARG A 144 -12.41 -8.78 -16.80
CA ARG A 144 -13.04 -9.96 -16.22
C ARG A 144 -14.45 -10.20 -16.77
N LYS A 145 -14.77 -11.47 -17.03
CA LYS A 145 -16.14 -11.88 -17.45
C LYS A 145 -17.14 -11.62 -16.33
N SER A 146 -18.36 -11.26 -16.70
CA SER A 146 -19.49 -11.13 -15.77
C SER A 146 -19.71 -12.46 -15.02
N GLY A 147 -19.41 -12.49 -13.72
CA GLY A 147 -19.59 -13.67 -12.87
C GLY A 147 -18.52 -13.88 -11.80
N ASP A 148 -17.32 -13.30 -11.96
CA ASP A 148 -16.24 -13.44 -10.97
C ASP A 148 -16.26 -12.29 -9.94
N GLN A 149 -17.38 -12.20 -9.22
CA GLN A 149 -17.62 -11.12 -8.26
C GLN A 149 -16.58 -11.13 -7.13
N THR A 150 -16.15 -12.32 -6.69
CA THR A 150 -15.13 -12.48 -5.64
C THR A 150 -13.79 -11.88 -6.05
N PHE A 151 -13.33 -12.13 -7.28
CA PHE A 151 -12.08 -11.54 -7.77
C PHE A 151 -12.18 -10.02 -7.91
N VAL A 152 -13.31 -9.51 -8.40
CA VAL A 152 -13.56 -8.06 -8.48
C VAL A 152 -13.55 -7.43 -7.09
N GLU A 153 -14.17 -8.07 -6.11
CA GLU A 153 -14.17 -7.59 -4.72
C GLU A 153 -12.78 -7.60 -4.09
N LEU A 154 -11.96 -8.61 -4.40
CA LEU A 154 -10.57 -8.70 -3.96
C LEU A 154 -9.72 -7.59 -4.59
N CYS A 155 -9.82 -7.38 -5.91
CA CYS A 155 -9.11 -6.30 -6.59
C CYS A 155 -9.51 -4.93 -6.03
N THR A 156 -10.80 -4.71 -5.79
CA THR A 156 -11.31 -3.47 -5.20
C THR A 156 -10.80 -3.27 -3.76
N ALA A 157 -10.65 -4.35 -2.99
CA ALA A 157 -10.07 -4.30 -1.64
C ALA A 157 -8.60 -3.85 -1.69
N ALA A 158 -7.78 -4.54 -2.48
CA ALA A 158 -6.36 -4.22 -2.65
C ALA A 158 -6.15 -2.81 -3.19
N LYS A 159 -6.99 -2.40 -4.15
CA LYS A 159 -6.98 -1.04 -4.70
C LYS A 159 -7.27 0.02 -3.63
N THR A 160 -8.24 -0.24 -2.75
CA THR A 160 -8.54 0.63 -1.60
C THR A 160 -7.33 0.72 -0.65
N ARG A 161 -6.70 -0.42 -0.35
CA ARG A 161 -5.52 -0.49 0.51
C ARG A 161 -4.34 0.31 -0.07
N ILE A 162 -4.06 0.15 -1.35
CA ILE A 162 -2.96 0.86 -2.01
C ILE A 162 -3.22 2.38 -2.04
N HIS A 163 -4.47 2.81 -2.25
CA HIS A 163 -4.80 4.23 -2.14
C HIS A 163 -4.61 4.79 -0.72
N LEU A 164 -4.96 4.03 0.32
CA LEU A 164 -4.68 4.41 1.71
C LEU A 164 -3.18 4.58 1.93
N ILE A 165 -2.38 3.61 1.49
CA ILE A 165 -0.92 3.65 1.55
C ILE A 165 -0.38 4.91 0.86
N LEU A 166 -0.79 5.16 -0.38
CA LEU A 166 -0.37 6.34 -1.14
C LEU A 166 -0.74 7.63 -0.40
N SER A 167 -1.96 7.71 0.14
CA SER A 167 -2.45 8.87 0.88
C SER A 167 -1.64 9.13 2.15
N GLU A 168 -1.29 8.08 2.89
CA GLU A 168 -0.44 8.17 4.09
C GLU A 168 1.00 8.57 3.77
N MET A 169 1.51 8.18 2.60
CA MET A 169 2.79 8.63 2.09
C MET A 169 2.76 10.11 1.63
N GLY A 170 1.59 10.75 1.63
CA GLY A 170 1.35 12.11 1.16
C GLY A 170 1.20 12.22 -0.35
N ILE A 171 1.00 11.10 -1.04
CA ILE A 171 0.76 11.04 -2.48
C ILE A 171 -0.74 11.20 -2.71
N LYS A 172 -1.12 12.36 -3.25
CA LYS A 172 -2.52 12.71 -3.54
C LYS A 172 -2.99 12.22 -4.91
N GLU A 173 -2.15 11.49 -5.64
CA GLU A 173 -2.55 10.88 -6.90
C GLU A 173 -3.61 9.80 -6.64
N GLY A 174 -4.62 9.70 -7.51
CA GLY A 174 -5.69 8.71 -7.37
C GLY A 174 -7.02 9.25 -6.83
N VAL A 175 -7.18 10.56 -6.61
CA VAL A 175 -8.48 11.15 -6.22
C VAL A 175 -9.59 10.73 -7.18
N ASP A 176 -9.38 10.88 -8.49
CA ASP A 176 -10.43 10.54 -9.48
C ASP A 176 -10.87 9.08 -9.37
N ASP A 177 -9.92 8.21 -9.03
CA ASP A 177 -10.15 6.79 -8.86
C ASP A 177 -10.89 6.47 -7.55
N LEU A 178 -10.52 7.14 -6.45
CA LEU A 178 -11.24 7.07 -5.18
C LEU A 178 -12.68 7.60 -5.30
N LEU A 179 -12.88 8.70 -6.05
CA LEU A 179 -14.22 9.24 -6.32
C LEU A 179 -15.05 8.25 -7.14
N ALA A 180 -14.45 7.59 -8.14
CA ALA A 180 -15.12 6.54 -8.90
C ALA A 180 -15.48 5.33 -8.03
N MET A 181 -14.60 4.95 -7.08
CA MET A 181 -14.86 3.86 -6.13
C MET A 181 -15.96 4.19 -5.12
N LEU A 182 -16.13 5.46 -4.73
CA LEU A 182 -17.25 5.92 -3.91
C LEU A 182 -18.59 5.76 -4.66
N GLY A 183 -18.56 6.00 -5.97
CA GLY A 183 -19.71 5.82 -6.86
C GLY A 183 -20.91 6.70 -6.49
N ASP A 184 -22.11 6.19 -6.77
CA ASP A 184 -23.38 6.86 -6.45
C ASP A 184 -23.95 6.49 -5.08
N GLY A 185 -23.19 5.75 -4.26
CA GLY A 185 -23.59 5.31 -2.92
C GLY A 185 -24.62 4.17 -2.88
N ARG A 186 -25.04 3.60 -4.01
CA ARG A 186 -25.96 2.43 -4.02
C ARG A 186 -25.30 1.12 -3.59
N LYS A 187 -23.98 1.05 -3.69
CA LYS A 187 -23.17 -0.09 -3.22
C LYS A 187 -22.62 0.23 -1.84
N ARG A 188 -22.47 -0.80 -1.00
CA ARG A 188 -21.78 -0.67 0.29
C ARG A 188 -20.38 -0.13 0.04
N VAL A 189 -20.17 1.14 0.41
CA VAL A 189 -18.87 1.79 0.28
C VAL A 189 -17.94 1.21 1.34
N ARG A 190 -16.69 0.96 0.96
CA ARG A 190 -15.66 0.49 1.89
C ARG A 190 -15.18 1.69 2.70
N GLU A 191 -15.15 1.54 4.02
CA GLU A 191 -14.69 2.56 4.97
C GLU A 191 -13.31 3.12 4.58
N GLY A 192 -12.42 2.26 4.05
CA GLY A 192 -11.10 2.65 3.57
C GLY A 192 -11.11 3.65 2.39
N VAL A 193 -12.16 3.72 1.57
CA VAL A 193 -12.28 4.73 0.50
C VAL A 193 -12.54 6.11 1.11
N VAL A 194 -13.44 6.18 2.10
CA VAL A 194 -13.75 7.43 2.82
C VAL A 194 -12.52 7.92 3.57
N GLU A 195 -11.80 7.01 4.24
CA GLU A 195 -10.55 7.33 4.93
C GLU A 195 -9.46 7.81 3.96
N ALA A 196 -9.28 7.16 2.81
CA ALA A 196 -8.30 7.61 1.82
C ALA A 196 -8.64 9.03 1.31
N LEU A 197 -9.91 9.29 0.99
CA LEU A 197 -10.36 10.63 0.56
C LEU A 197 -10.12 11.70 1.65
N GLU A 198 -10.35 11.37 2.92
CA GLU A 198 -10.04 12.24 4.06
C GLU A 198 -8.54 12.58 4.09
N LYS A 199 -7.67 11.56 4.00
CA LYS A 199 -6.22 11.75 4.05
C LYS A 199 -5.71 12.58 2.89
N VAL A 200 -6.18 12.30 1.67
CA VAL A 200 -5.86 13.10 0.47
C VAL A 200 -6.31 14.56 0.66
N GLY A 201 -7.51 14.76 1.19
CA GLY A 201 -8.03 16.08 1.51
C GLY A 201 -8.53 16.86 0.31
N ASP A 202 -8.78 16.24 -0.84
CA ASP A 202 -9.26 16.97 -2.03
C ASP A 202 -10.74 17.35 -1.87
N LYS A 203 -11.05 18.65 -1.94
CA LYS A 203 -12.41 19.17 -1.76
C LYS A 203 -13.42 18.62 -2.76
N ARG A 204 -13.00 18.09 -3.92
CA ARG A 204 -13.88 17.40 -4.89
C ARG A 204 -14.62 16.21 -4.27
N ALA A 205 -14.12 15.66 -3.17
CA ALA A 205 -14.78 14.58 -2.42
C ALA A 205 -16.04 15.02 -1.66
N LEU A 206 -16.22 16.32 -1.39
CA LEU A 206 -17.31 16.79 -0.52
C LEU A 206 -18.70 16.49 -1.08
N VAL A 207 -18.91 16.65 -2.39
CA VAL A 207 -20.21 16.36 -3.02
C VAL A 207 -20.52 14.85 -3.02
N PRO A 208 -19.60 13.97 -3.45
CA PRO A 208 -19.80 12.53 -3.33
C PRO A 208 -20.00 12.06 -1.88
N LEU A 209 -19.26 12.61 -0.91
CA LEU A 209 -19.44 12.29 0.51
C LEU A 209 -20.79 12.78 1.05
N ALA A 210 -21.31 13.92 0.58
CA ALA A 210 -22.66 14.39 0.93
C ALA A 210 -23.73 13.41 0.45
N ARG A 211 -23.62 12.92 -0.79
CA ARG A 211 -24.54 11.91 -1.34
C ARG A 211 -24.50 10.63 -0.51
N LEU A 212 -23.29 10.12 -0.24
CA LEU A 212 -23.11 8.91 0.55
C LEU A 212 -23.65 9.06 1.97
N TYR A 213 -23.40 10.19 2.64
CA TYR A 213 -23.96 10.47 3.96
C TYR A 213 -25.50 10.48 3.94
N GLY A 214 -26.10 11.05 2.89
CA GLY A 214 -27.55 11.09 2.72
C GLY A 214 -28.21 9.69 2.67
N ILE A 215 -27.48 8.70 2.16
CA ILE A 215 -27.87 7.29 2.11
C ILE A 215 -27.59 6.62 3.47
N GLU A 216 -26.35 6.69 3.94
CA GLU A 216 -25.89 5.97 5.14
C GLU A 216 -26.56 6.43 6.43
N ARG A 217 -27.04 7.67 6.52
CA ARG A 217 -27.78 8.16 7.72
C ARG A 217 -29.04 7.36 8.04
N ASN A 218 -29.60 6.63 7.08
CA ASN A 218 -30.78 5.79 7.26
C ASN A 218 -30.41 4.30 7.38
N VAL A 219 -29.12 3.96 7.30
CA VAL A 219 -28.61 2.58 7.25
C VAL A 219 -27.70 2.29 8.45
N SER A 220 -26.75 3.18 8.75
CA SER A 220 -25.74 3.02 9.80
C SER A 220 -25.33 4.37 10.39
N ASP A 221 -25.69 4.61 11.65
CA ASP A 221 -25.26 5.80 12.40
C ASP A 221 -23.74 5.87 12.57
N LEU A 222 -23.05 4.73 12.59
CA LEU A 222 -21.60 4.68 12.66
C LEU A 222 -20.98 5.21 11.37
N ASN A 223 -21.40 4.67 10.22
CA ASN A 223 -20.88 5.08 8.91
C ASN A 223 -21.20 6.54 8.62
N ALA A 224 -22.44 6.97 8.91
CA ALA A 224 -22.86 8.35 8.73
C ALA A 224 -22.00 9.31 9.57
N ARG A 225 -21.64 8.94 10.81
CA ARG A 225 -20.73 9.74 11.64
C ARG A 225 -19.32 9.81 11.04
N GLN A 226 -18.78 8.68 10.59
CA GLN A 226 -17.48 8.63 9.93
C GLN A 226 -17.44 9.57 8.71
N ILE A 227 -18.36 9.39 7.75
CA ILE A 227 -18.42 10.19 6.52
C ILE A 227 -18.53 11.69 6.84
N LYS A 228 -19.37 12.04 7.81
CA LYS A 228 -19.55 13.43 8.24
C LYS A 228 -18.28 14.02 8.84
N ASN A 229 -17.53 13.24 9.63
CA ASN A 229 -16.27 13.68 10.23
C ASN A 229 -15.20 13.86 9.16
N SER A 230 -15.07 12.90 8.23
CA SER A 230 -14.15 13.00 7.09
C SER A 230 -14.45 14.23 6.23
N ALA A 231 -15.71 14.48 5.89
CA ALA A 231 -16.10 15.67 5.13
C ALA A 231 -15.78 16.97 5.88
N ARG A 232 -16.00 17.03 7.20
CA ARG A 232 -15.63 18.19 8.04
C ARG A 232 -14.14 18.43 8.05
N GLU A 233 -13.34 17.38 8.12
CA GLU A 233 -11.89 17.49 8.10
C GLU A 233 -11.39 18.02 6.76
N ILE A 234 -11.98 17.58 5.64
CA ILE A 234 -11.69 18.12 4.31
C ILE A 234 -12.08 19.61 4.23
N VAL A 235 -13.30 19.98 4.66
CA VAL A 235 -13.75 21.38 4.71
C VAL A 235 -12.77 22.25 5.49
N ARG A 236 -12.33 21.77 6.66
CA ARG A 236 -11.39 22.48 7.52
C ARG A 236 -10.01 22.62 6.88
N ARG A 237 -9.46 21.55 6.32
CA ARG A 237 -8.11 21.52 5.72
C ARG A 237 -8.02 22.39 4.47
N GLU A 238 -9.06 22.37 3.62
CA GLU A 238 -9.09 23.11 2.35
C GLU A 238 -9.79 24.48 2.48
N ALA A 239 -10.16 24.89 3.70
CA ALA A 239 -10.87 26.15 3.98
C ALA A 239 -12.10 26.38 3.08
N VAL A 240 -12.84 25.31 2.80
CA VAL A 240 -14.03 25.36 1.94
C VAL A 240 -15.11 26.14 2.68
N SER A 241 -15.83 27.01 1.96
CA SER A 241 -16.98 27.74 2.49
C SER A 241 -18.29 27.23 1.88
N PRO A 242 -19.46 27.45 2.52
CA PRO A 242 -20.75 27.08 1.94
C PRO A 242 -21.05 27.72 0.57
N ALA A 243 -20.35 28.82 0.22
CA ALA A 243 -20.48 29.53 -1.04
C ALA A 243 -19.48 29.05 -2.12
N ASP A 244 -18.72 27.97 -1.88
CA ASP A 244 -17.81 27.42 -2.88
C ASP A 244 -18.58 27.00 -4.14
N ALA A 245 -18.00 27.27 -5.32
CA ALA A 245 -18.59 26.96 -6.61
C ALA A 245 -18.93 25.47 -6.78
N LEU A 246 -18.24 24.59 -6.04
CA LEU A 246 -18.54 23.16 -5.96
C LEU A 246 -20.01 22.88 -5.60
N PHE A 247 -20.69 23.80 -4.94
CA PHE A 247 -22.04 23.60 -4.42
C PHE A 247 -23.16 24.29 -5.23
N HIS A 248 -22.82 25.00 -6.31
CA HIS A 248 -23.80 25.76 -7.09
C HIS A 248 -24.88 24.85 -7.71
N ASP A 249 -24.48 23.72 -8.27
CA ASP A 249 -25.36 22.80 -9.00
C ASP A 249 -26.02 21.74 -8.11
N LEU A 250 -25.88 21.85 -6.78
CA LEU A 250 -26.52 20.91 -5.86
C LEU A 250 -28.04 21.12 -5.79
N GLY A 251 -28.78 20.02 -5.81
CA GLY A 251 -30.20 20.02 -5.50
C GLY A 251 -30.47 20.33 -4.02
N ASP A 252 -31.70 20.71 -3.68
CA ASP A 252 -32.05 21.15 -2.32
C ASP A 252 -31.70 20.10 -1.25
N GLN A 253 -31.96 18.83 -1.53
CA GLN A 253 -31.65 17.74 -0.60
C GLN A 253 -30.15 17.56 -0.37
N GLU A 254 -29.33 17.78 -1.40
CA GLU A 254 -27.86 17.72 -1.31
C GLU A 254 -27.32 18.91 -0.53
N LYS A 255 -27.86 20.12 -0.77
CA LYS A 255 -27.52 21.34 -0.03
C LYS A 255 -27.81 21.17 1.47
N MET A 256 -29.00 20.68 1.84
CA MET A 256 -29.35 20.41 3.24
C MET A 256 -28.41 19.41 3.93
N VAL A 257 -27.91 18.41 3.20
CA VAL A 257 -26.94 17.46 3.73
C VAL A 257 -25.57 18.11 3.88
N MET A 258 -25.14 18.80 2.83
CA MET A 258 -23.85 19.50 2.75
C MET A 258 -23.69 20.51 3.89
N GLU A 259 -24.73 21.27 4.25
CA GLU A 259 -24.72 22.20 5.39
C GLU A 259 -24.28 21.55 6.71
N LYS A 260 -24.53 20.25 6.91
CA LYS A 260 -24.14 19.53 8.13
C LYS A 260 -22.62 19.36 8.26
N PHE A 261 -21.88 19.52 7.17
CA PHE A 261 -20.42 19.44 7.13
C PHE A 261 -19.75 20.74 7.57
N PHE A 262 -20.51 21.83 7.69
CA PHE A 262 -19.99 23.11 8.16
C PHE A 262 -20.27 23.26 9.65
N PRO A 263 -19.39 23.95 10.40
CA PRO A 263 -19.72 24.34 11.76
C PRO A 263 -20.95 25.26 11.73
N LYS A 264 -21.87 25.07 12.66
CA LYS A 264 -22.99 26.01 12.82
C LYS A 264 -22.41 27.37 13.17
N ALA A 265 -22.82 28.42 12.46
CA ALA A 265 -22.50 29.79 12.85
C ALA A 265 -22.91 29.96 14.32
N ARG A 266 -21.99 30.44 15.17
CA ARG A 266 -22.36 30.85 16.52
C ARG A 266 -23.41 31.93 16.34
N SER A 267 -24.65 31.68 16.75
CA SER A 267 -25.61 32.77 16.92
C SER A 267 -25.03 33.66 18.00
N ASN A 268 -24.39 34.76 17.61
CA ASN A 268 -24.19 35.87 18.52
C ASN A 268 -25.59 36.39 18.85
N GLY A 269 -26.20 35.81 19.88
CA GLY A 269 -27.35 36.37 20.56
C GLY A 269 -26.91 37.66 21.23
N ASN A 270 -26.90 38.74 20.48
CA ASN A 270 -26.86 40.11 20.96
C ASN A 270 -27.70 40.95 20.00
N GLY A 271 -29.01 40.90 20.22
CA GLY A 271 -29.97 41.92 19.79
C GLY A 271 -30.74 42.31 21.03
N HIS A 272 -30.38 43.46 21.58
CA HIS A 272 -30.78 44.00 22.87
C HIS A 272 -32.29 44.13 23.09
N HIS A 273 -32.63 44.09 24.39
CA HIS A 273 -33.86 44.55 25.03
C HIS A 273 -34.45 45.84 24.47
#